data_AF-A0A9W6GZZ7-F1
#
_entry.id   AF-A0A9W6GZZ7-F1
#
_cell.length_a   1.000
_cell.length_b   1.000
_cell.length_c   1.000
_cell.angle_alpha   90.00
_cell.angle_beta   90.00
_cell.angle_gamma   90.00
#
_symmetry.space_group_name_H-M   'P 1'
#
loop_
_entity.id
_entity.type
_entity.pdbx_description
1 polymer ?
#
loop_
_entity_poly.entity_id
_entity_poly.type
_entity_poly.pdbx_seq_one_letter_code
_entity_poly.pdbx_strand_id
1 'polypeptide(L)'
;MSRRRPPQEGDLSELPAISYVWQTPIRRPRPAEWEAPDAAAPGQLTPAMRGKLERIVKRAPEVMVKITGRTKSVEHLSSHLEYITRSGELAGETEQGALLAGRVGLKDLQSRWADDAALDDRRRRDGSLSINIILSMPPGTDPVAVKDAARALAIETFSGNHDFVFVQHLEDKHPHVHLTVRSLGYNGKRLNPRKADLQVWRERFAGELRLRGIVAEATPRRTRGRVRKADRGTVLALRKREITPYVDRRAREEVLREAREGTGEDRPWEKQIRGRQEAIRRRYLDYASELERSGQAPDHALARQIREFVRGMPAIETRRHALRKELAEFAESRRRDMAREIEPARRADVEKDEKGK
;
A
#
# COMPACT_ATOMS: atom_id res chain seq x y z
N MET A 1 4.62 -49.22 -9.96
CA MET A 1 3.35 -48.62 -9.49
C MET A 1 3.60 -47.93 -8.15
N SER A 2 3.67 -46.60 -8.12
CA SER A 2 3.76 -45.86 -6.86
C SER A 2 2.82 -44.67 -6.96
N ARG A 3 1.68 -44.76 -6.27
CA ARG A 3 0.59 -43.78 -6.29
C ARG A 3 1.03 -42.56 -5.47
N ARG A 4 1.23 -41.41 -6.13
CA ARG A 4 1.41 -40.13 -5.46
C ARG A 4 0.10 -39.74 -4.77
N ARG A 5 0.13 -39.55 -3.46
CA ARG A 5 -0.97 -38.96 -2.68
C ARG A 5 -1.20 -37.50 -3.12
N PRO A 6 -2.45 -37.03 -3.20
CA PRO A 6 -2.74 -35.62 -3.39
C PRO A 6 -2.39 -34.81 -2.13
N PRO A 7 -2.09 -33.51 -2.25
CA PRO A 7 -1.83 -32.65 -1.09
C PRO A 7 -3.11 -32.50 -0.26
N GLN A 8 -3.02 -32.79 1.04
CA GLN A 8 -4.08 -32.58 2.02
C GLN A 8 -4.45 -31.09 2.09
N GLU A 9 -5.76 -30.82 2.18
CA GLU A 9 -6.32 -29.52 2.53
C GLU A 9 -5.74 -29.06 3.86
N GLY A 10 -5.17 -27.85 3.87
CA GLY A 10 -4.52 -27.28 5.03
C GLY A 10 -5.50 -27.09 6.19
N ASP A 11 -5.16 -27.69 7.33
CA ASP A 11 -5.79 -27.49 8.62
C ASP A 11 -5.84 -26.00 8.99
N LEU A 12 -7.05 -25.47 9.21
CA LEU A 12 -7.31 -24.07 9.55
C LEU A 12 -7.14 -23.77 11.05
N SER A 13 -6.70 -24.75 11.85
CA SER A 13 -6.53 -24.61 13.30
C SER A 13 -5.19 -23.96 13.71
N GLU A 14 -4.21 -23.86 12.82
CA GLU A 14 -2.91 -23.22 13.08
C GLU A 14 -2.81 -21.83 12.42
N LEU A 15 -3.55 -20.86 12.93
CA LEU A 15 -3.40 -19.47 12.49
C LEU A 15 -2.13 -18.84 13.10
N PRO A 16 -1.16 -18.37 12.29
CA PRO A 16 0.07 -17.77 12.79
C PRO A 16 -0.20 -16.44 13.52
N ALA A 17 0.75 -16.03 14.38
CA ALA A 17 0.72 -14.79 15.14
C ALA A 17 0.41 -13.55 14.27
N ILE A 18 -0.13 -12.48 14.87
CA ILE A 18 -0.60 -11.27 14.17
C ILE A 18 0.40 -10.69 13.17
N SER A 19 1.70 -10.86 13.43
CA SER A 19 2.80 -10.49 12.53
C SER A 19 2.55 -10.98 11.10
N TYR A 20 1.92 -12.16 10.93
CA TYR A 20 1.54 -12.72 9.64
C TYR A 20 0.43 -11.94 8.90
N VAL A 21 -0.52 -11.32 9.63
CA VAL A 21 -1.54 -10.44 9.03
C VAL A 21 -0.88 -9.22 8.37
N TRP A 22 0.18 -8.71 9.00
CA TRP A 22 0.97 -7.56 8.54
C TRP A 22 2.01 -7.92 7.47
N GLN A 23 2.47 -9.18 7.42
CA GLN A 23 3.41 -9.65 6.40
C GLN A 23 2.77 -9.85 5.02
N THR A 24 3.30 -9.19 3.99
CA THR A 24 2.95 -9.51 2.59
C THR A 24 3.39 -10.93 2.27
N PRO A 25 2.54 -11.78 1.66
CA PRO A 25 2.86 -13.18 1.37
C PRO A 25 3.79 -13.26 0.16
N ILE A 26 5.06 -12.87 0.31
CA ILE A 26 6.16 -13.19 -0.60
C ILE A 26 7.38 -13.36 0.30
N ARG A 27 7.82 -14.62 0.46
CA ARG A 27 9.02 -15.15 1.16
C ARG A 27 9.64 -14.28 2.27
N ARG A 28 9.63 -14.85 3.49
CA ARG A 28 10.12 -14.34 4.78
C ARG A 28 11.30 -13.33 4.68
N PRO A 29 11.08 -12.03 4.95
CA PRO A 29 12.11 -11.23 5.62
C PRO A 29 12.10 -11.53 7.13
N ARG A 30 13.24 -11.31 7.80
CA ARG A 30 13.35 -11.35 9.27
C ARG A 30 12.39 -10.31 9.88
N PRO A 31 11.61 -10.63 10.92
CA PRO A 31 10.92 -9.63 11.72
C PRO A 31 11.94 -8.60 12.22
N ALA A 32 11.54 -7.32 12.33
CA ALA A 32 12.33 -6.37 13.09
C ALA A 32 12.37 -6.85 14.56
N GLU A 33 13.51 -6.73 15.25
CA GLU A 33 13.69 -7.25 16.62
C GLU A 33 12.62 -6.74 17.60
N TRP A 34 12.08 -5.54 17.38
CA TRP A 34 11.01 -4.94 18.19
C TRP A 34 9.59 -5.42 17.85
N GLU A 35 9.40 -6.19 16.77
CA GLU A 35 8.12 -6.80 16.38
C GLU A 35 8.04 -8.31 16.66
N ALA A 36 9.11 -8.93 17.18
CA ALA A 36 9.08 -10.33 17.56
C ALA A 36 8.05 -10.54 18.69
N PRO A 37 7.08 -11.45 18.55
CA PRO A 37 6.25 -11.83 19.68
C PRO A 37 7.15 -12.38 20.79
N ASP A 38 6.81 -12.08 22.03
CA ASP A 38 7.54 -12.61 23.18
C ASP A 38 7.52 -14.14 23.11
N ALA A 39 8.72 -14.74 23.01
CA ALA A 39 8.88 -16.18 22.85
C ALA A 39 8.30 -16.96 24.05
N ALA A 40 8.11 -16.29 25.18
CA ALA A 40 7.52 -16.85 26.39
C ALA A 40 5.99 -16.97 26.36
N ALA A 41 5.27 -16.21 25.52
CA ALA A 41 3.80 -16.21 25.51
C ALA A 41 3.23 -15.86 24.11
N PRO A 42 3.18 -16.82 23.16
CA PRO A 42 2.74 -16.59 21.78
C PRO A 42 1.25 -16.23 21.58
N GLY A 43 0.52 -15.88 22.64
CA GLY A 43 -0.90 -15.56 22.63
C GLY A 43 -1.31 -14.31 23.40
N GLN A 44 -0.38 -13.56 24.02
CA GLN A 44 -0.69 -12.31 24.72
C GLN A 44 -0.36 -11.07 23.86
N LEU A 45 -1.23 -10.08 23.90
CA LEU A 45 -1.00 -8.75 23.35
C LEU A 45 0.22 -8.08 24.00
N THR A 46 1.32 -7.98 23.25
CA THR A 46 2.50 -7.23 23.69
C THR A 46 2.21 -5.71 23.74
N PRO A 47 2.93 -4.92 24.56
CA PRO A 47 2.78 -3.46 24.56
C PRO A 47 2.97 -2.82 23.18
N ALA A 48 3.89 -3.35 22.37
CA ALA A 48 4.11 -2.89 21.00
C ALA A 48 2.89 -3.18 20.08
N MET A 49 2.30 -4.38 20.20
CA MET A 49 1.08 -4.75 19.48
C MET A 49 -0.11 -3.89 19.90
N ARG A 50 -0.27 -3.64 21.21
CA ARG A 50 -1.28 -2.73 21.76
C ARG A 50 -1.15 -1.34 21.16
N GLY A 51 0.04 -0.75 21.21
CA GLY A 51 0.29 0.58 20.65
C GLY A 51 0.00 0.64 19.14
N LYS A 52 0.30 -0.45 18.40
CA LYS A 52 -0.04 -0.57 16.97
C LYS A 52 -1.56 -0.59 16.76
N LEU A 53 -2.30 -1.37 17.54
CA LEU A 53 -3.77 -1.41 17.48
C LEU A 53 -4.39 -0.04 17.80
N GLU A 54 -3.91 0.63 18.85
CA GLU A 54 -4.38 1.97 19.21
C GLU A 54 -4.21 2.96 18.05
N ARG A 55 -3.05 2.98 17.39
CA ARG A 55 -2.80 3.87 16.24
C ARG A 55 -3.67 3.54 15.03
N ILE A 56 -3.89 2.27 14.76
CA ILE A 56 -4.73 1.82 13.65
C ILE A 56 -6.17 2.28 13.84
N VAL A 57 -6.70 2.07 15.04
CA VAL A 57 -8.10 2.39 15.34
C VAL A 57 -8.31 3.89 15.41
N LYS A 58 -7.35 4.65 15.95
CA LYS A 58 -7.31 6.12 15.90
C LYS A 58 -7.03 6.68 14.49
N ARG A 59 -6.82 5.82 13.48
CA ARG A 59 -6.56 6.18 12.08
C ARG A 59 -5.35 7.11 11.94
N ALA A 60 -4.25 6.77 12.63
CA ALA A 60 -2.95 7.43 12.46
C ALA A 60 -2.58 7.58 10.98
N PRO A 61 -1.93 8.68 10.59
CA PRO A 61 -1.55 8.91 9.20
C PRO A 61 -0.57 7.82 8.74
N GLU A 62 -0.76 7.39 7.50
CA GLU A 62 -0.03 6.28 6.92
C GLU A 62 1.17 6.79 6.13
N VAL A 63 2.36 6.27 6.46
CA VAL A 63 3.58 6.64 5.75
C VAL A 63 3.58 6.08 4.32
N MET A 64 4.25 6.76 3.39
CA MET A 64 4.46 6.25 2.05
C MET A 64 5.94 6.16 1.72
N VAL A 65 6.38 4.92 1.49
CA VAL A 65 7.68 4.61 0.89
C VAL A 65 7.44 3.92 -0.45
N LYS A 66 8.03 4.45 -1.52
CA LYS A 66 7.87 3.93 -2.88
C LYS A 66 9.19 4.02 -3.65
N ILE A 67 9.49 2.97 -4.41
CA ILE A 67 10.52 3.03 -5.45
C ILE A 67 9.90 3.70 -6.68
N THR A 68 10.44 4.83 -7.09
CA THR A 68 9.97 5.58 -8.27
C THR A 68 10.60 5.07 -9.55
N GLY A 69 11.84 4.61 -9.48
CA GLY A 69 12.56 4.13 -10.64
C GLY A 69 13.94 3.59 -10.31
N ARG A 70 14.64 3.18 -11.36
CA ARG A 70 16.03 2.78 -11.33
C ARG A 70 16.76 3.48 -12.46
N THR A 71 17.95 3.97 -12.19
CA THR A 71 18.84 4.52 -13.22
C THR A 71 19.72 3.38 -13.75
N LYS A 72 20.06 3.42 -15.04
CA LYS A 72 20.82 2.35 -15.73
C LYS A 72 22.08 2.87 -16.43
N SER A 73 22.14 4.17 -16.69
CA SER A 73 23.26 4.85 -17.31
C SER A 73 23.67 6.04 -16.46
N VAL A 74 24.91 6.49 -16.66
CA VAL A 74 25.48 7.63 -15.92
C VAL A 74 24.69 8.90 -16.25
N GLU A 75 24.31 9.10 -17.51
CA GLU A 75 23.55 10.28 -17.95
C GLU A 75 22.18 10.35 -17.26
N HIS A 76 21.49 9.21 -17.14
CA HIS A 76 20.20 9.13 -16.45
C HIS A 76 20.38 9.33 -14.94
N LEU A 77 21.48 8.83 -14.36
CA LEU A 77 21.81 9.10 -12.97
C LEU A 77 22.06 10.60 -12.73
N SER A 78 22.92 11.23 -13.53
CA SER A 78 23.24 12.65 -13.43
C SER A 78 22.00 13.53 -13.58
N SER A 79 21.17 13.24 -14.58
CA SER A 79 19.88 13.93 -14.78
C SER A 79 18.95 13.76 -13.58
N HIS A 80 18.94 12.58 -12.95
CA HIS A 80 18.13 12.35 -11.76
C HIS A 80 18.66 13.12 -10.54
N LEU A 81 19.99 13.15 -10.34
CA LEU A 81 20.62 13.91 -9.26
C LEU A 81 20.38 15.42 -9.42
N GLU A 82 20.46 15.93 -10.64
CA GLU A 82 20.08 17.31 -10.97
C GLU A 82 18.61 17.58 -10.66
N TYR A 83 17.71 16.67 -11.06
CA TYR A 83 16.29 16.82 -10.77
C TYR A 83 16.01 16.91 -9.26
N ILE A 84 16.54 15.98 -8.46
CA ILE A 84 16.27 15.95 -7.02
C ILE A 84 16.94 17.10 -6.26
N THR A 85 18.06 17.63 -6.75
CA THR A 85 18.74 18.78 -6.14
C THR A 85 18.30 20.12 -6.71
N ARG A 86 17.36 20.15 -7.67
CA ARG A 86 17.03 21.37 -8.45
C ARG A 86 18.29 22.02 -9.02
N SER A 87 19.14 21.22 -9.66
CA SER A 87 20.44 21.64 -10.22
C SER A 87 21.36 22.31 -9.19
N GLY A 88 21.33 21.83 -7.94
CA GLY A 88 22.16 22.29 -6.83
C GLY A 88 21.55 23.42 -5.98
N GLU A 89 20.30 23.83 -6.22
CA GLU A 89 19.60 24.79 -5.37
C GLU A 89 19.19 24.18 -4.02
N LEU A 90 18.90 22.87 -4.00
CA LEU A 90 18.57 22.13 -2.78
C LEU A 90 19.80 21.37 -2.29
N ALA A 91 20.12 21.53 -1.00
CA ALA A 91 21.18 20.79 -0.35
C ALA A 91 20.81 19.30 -0.22
N GLY A 92 21.66 18.43 -0.75
CA GLY A 92 21.60 16.99 -0.50
C GLY A 92 22.50 16.59 0.66
N GLU A 93 22.17 15.49 1.33
CA GLU A 93 23.05 14.89 2.34
C GLU A 93 23.47 13.48 1.89
N THR A 94 24.76 13.17 2.04
CA THR A 94 25.33 11.85 1.70
C THR A 94 25.36 10.92 2.91
N GLU A 95 25.81 9.68 2.69
CA GLU A 95 26.01 8.67 3.75
C GLU A 95 26.98 9.09 4.85
N GLN A 96 27.93 9.99 4.57
CA GLN A 96 28.88 10.55 5.55
C GLN A 96 28.33 11.76 6.31
N GLY A 97 27.09 12.19 6.02
CA GLY A 97 26.55 13.44 6.54
C GLY A 97 27.15 14.69 5.86
N ALA A 98 27.86 14.52 4.74
CA ALA A 98 28.37 15.65 3.98
C ALA A 98 27.21 16.35 3.25
N LEU A 99 27.18 17.68 3.35
CA LEU A 99 26.22 18.51 2.63
C LEU A 99 26.72 18.79 1.22
N LEU A 100 25.98 18.32 0.23
CA LEU A 100 26.17 18.67 -1.17
C LEU A 100 25.57 20.05 -1.40
N ALA A 101 26.40 21.08 -1.19
CA ALA A 101 26.02 22.46 -1.41
C ALA A 101 26.33 22.89 -2.84
N GLY A 102 25.31 23.39 -3.55
CA GLY A 102 25.48 24.00 -4.86
C GLY A 102 25.80 23.03 -5.99
N ARG A 103 26.14 23.62 -7.14
CA ARG A 103 26.47 22.88 -8.38
C ARG A 103 27.78 22.11 -8.30
N VAL A 104 28.73 22.57 -7.49
CA VAL A 104 30.05 21.93 -7.36
C VAL A 104 29.91 20.58 -6.67
N GLY A 105 29.29 20.54 -5.48
CA GLY A 105 29.05 19.27 -4.78
C GLY A 105 28.22 18.27 -5.58
N LEU A 106 27.24 18.76 -6.35
CA LEU A 106 26.48 17.92 -7.28
C LEU A 106 27.37 17.29 -8.37
N LYS A 107 28.22 18.09 -9.02
CA LYS A 107 29.14 17.59 -10.05
C LYS A 107 30.15 16.60 -9.48
N ASP A 108 30.67 16.85 -8.27
CA ASP A 108 31.60 15.95 -7.61
C ASP A 108 30.94 14.59 -7.32
N LEU A 109 29.70 14.59 -6.82
CA LEU A 109 28.92 13.37 -6.62
C LEU A 109 28.68 12.63 -7.95
N GLN A 110 28.28 13.37 -8.99
CA GLN A 110 28.05 12.80 -10.32
C GLN A 110 29.32 12.16 -10.87
N SER A 111 30.47 12.83 -10.77
CA SER A 111 31.76 12.30 -11.20
C SER A 111 32.12 11.04 -10.42
N ARG A 112 32.04 11.08 -9.09
CA ARG A 112 32.37 9.92 -8.25
C ARG A 112 31.54 8.70 -8.60
N TRP A 113 30.22 8.86 -8.75
CA TRP A 113 29.35 7.73 -9.09
C TRP A 113 29.52 7.28 -10.55
N ALA A 114 29.94 8.16 -11.46
CA ALA A 114 30.32 7.81 -12.83
C ALA A 114 31.59 6.96 -12.85
N ASP A 115 32.61 7.36 -12.09
CA ASP A 115 33.87 6.64 -11.95
C ASP A 115 33.63 5.25 -11.35
N ASP A 116 32.85 5.17 -10.27
CA ASP A 116 32.41 3.90 -9.67
C ASP A 116 31.67 3.01 -10.67
N ALA A 117 30.83 3.60 -11.53
CA ALA A 117 30.08 2.88 -12.55
C ALA A 117 30.95 2.37 -13.71
N ALA A 118 32.05 3.08 -14.00
CA ALA A 118 33.05 2.67 -14.98
C ALA A 118 33.94 1.53 -14.46
N LEU A 119 34.22 1.51 -13.15
CA LEU A 119 34.97 0.44 -12.48
C LEU A 119 34.16 -0.86 -12.27
N ASP A 120 32.84 -0.83 -12.49
CA ASP A 120 31.94 -1.97 -12.33
C ASP A 120 31.92 -2.88 -13.58
N ASP A 121 33.06 -3.52 -13.89
CA ASP A 121 33.26 -4.39 -15.06
C ASP A 121 32.29 -5.59 -15.12
N ARG A 122 31.75 -5.99 -13.96
CA ARG A 122 30.80 -7.11 -13.84
C ARG A 122 29.36 -6.67 -14.11
N ARG A 123 29.12 -5.40 -14.44
CA ARG A 123 27.79 -4.86 -14.69
C ARG A 123 27.27 -5.33 -16.05
N ARG A 124 26.10 -5.97 -16.03
CA ARG A 124 25.32 -6.16 -17.25
C ARG A 124 24.86 -4.82 -17.80
N ARG A 125 24.76 -4.71 -19.12
CA ARG A 125 24.30 -3.50 -19.83
C ARG A 125 22.95 -2.96 -19.29
N ASP A 126 22.09 -3.83 -18.79
CA ASP A 126 20.77 -3.50 -18.23
C ASP A 126 20.72 -3.35 -16.70
N GLY A 127 21.85 -3.53 -16.01
CA GLY A 127 21.98 -3.46 -14.57
C GLY A 127 21.74 -2.04 -14.04
N SER A 128 21.03 -1.92 -12.92
CA SER A 128 20.81 -0.61 -12.30
C SER A 128 22.06 -0.05 -11.64
N LEU A 129 22.29 1.24 -11.81
CA LEU A 129 23.31 2.03 -11.13
C LEU A 129 22.78 2.56 -9.79
N SER A 130 21.56 3.09 -9.78
CA SER A 130 20.89 3.53 -8.55
C SER A 130 19.42 3.10 -8.48
N ILE A 131 18.89 3.08 -7.27
CA ILE A 131 17.48 2.90 -6.97
C ILE A 131 16.98 4.20 -6.34
N ASN A 132 15.89 4.73 -6.90
CA ASN A 132 15.29 5.98 -6.44
C ASN A 132 14.06 5.66 -5.60
N ILE A 133 14.06 6.16 -4.38
CA ILE A 133 13.05 5.93 -3.34
C ILE A 133 12.48 7.29 -2.96
N ILE A 134 11.17 7.37 -2.77
CA ILE A 134 10.50 8.51 -2.15
C ILE A 134 9.94 8.08 -0.81
N LEU A 135 10.21 8.88 0.21
CA LEU A 135 9.58 8.82 1.53
C LEU A 135 8.69 10.04 1.68
N SER A 136 7.45 9.86 2.11
CA SER A 136 6.52 10.99 2.22
C SER A 136 5.47 10.78 3.29
N MET A 137 4.90 11.89 3.74
CA MET A 137 3.84 11.96 4.73
C MET A 137 2.63 12.76 4.23
N PRO A 138 1.44 12.57 4.84
CA PRO A 138 0.28 13.40 4.58
C PRO A 138 0.53 14.89 4.90
N PRO A 139 -0.26 15.82 4.32
CA PRO A 139 -0.13 17.25 4.54
C PRO A 139 -0.33 17.59 6.02
N GLY A 140 0.38 18.62 6.49
CA GLY A 140 0.34 19.04 7.90
C GLY A 140 1.30 18.28 8.82
N THR A 141 2.14 17.40 8.27
CA THR A 141 3.25 16.79 9.02
C THR A 141 4.46 17.72 9.01
N ASP A 142 5.19 17.82 10.13
CA ASP A 142 6.41 18.62 10.20
C ASP A 142 7.47 18.12 9.19
N PRO A 143 7.87 18.94 8.20
CA PRO A 143 8.88 18.55 7.24
C PRO A 143 10.24 18.26 7.89
N VAL A 144 10.65 18.97 8.94
CA VAL A 144 11.98 18.79 9.53
C VAL A 144 12.09 17.39 10.13
N ALA A 145 11.12 17.00 10.96
CA ALA A 145 11.08 15.65 11.51
C ALA A 145 10.91 14.56 10.43
N VAL A 146 10.25 14.84 9.29
CA VAL A 146 10.22 13.94 8.13
C VAL A 146 11.61 13.74 7.52
N LYS A 147 12.40 14.82 7.35
CA LYS A 147 13.78 14.75 6.86
C LYS A 147 14.66 13.94 7.81
N ASP A 148 14.56 14.21 9.11
CA ASP A 148 15.37 13.51 10.11
C ASP A 148 15.00 12.03 10.23
N ALA A 149 13.71 11.68 10.11
CA ALA A 149 13.27 10.28 10.07
C ALA A 149 13.76 9.57 8.81
N ALA A 150 13.76 10.26 7.66
CA ALA A 150 14.32 9.71 6.42
C ALA A 150 15.84 9.52 6.51
N ARG A 151 16.56 10.46 7.13
CA ARG A 151 18.00 10.35 7.42
C ARG A 151 18.30 9.11 8.26
N ALA A 152 17.61 8.93 9.38
CA ALA A 152 17.83 7.80 10.28
C ALA A 152 17.55 6.46 9.59
N LEU A 153 16.44 6.36 8.85
CA LEU A 153 16.15 5.16 8.05
C LEU A 153 17.27 4.87 7.03
N ALA A 154 17.73 5.90 6.31
CA ALA A 154 18.73 5.75 5.27
C ALA A 154 20.07 5.26 5.85
N ILE A 155 20.50 5.84 6.98
CA ILE A 155 21.68 5.40 7.72
C ILE A 155 21.50 3.94 8.15
N GLU A 156 20.46 3.62 8.91
CA GLU A 156 20.27 2.28 9.46
C GLU A 156 20.14 1.18 8.38
N THR A 157 19.53 1.52 7.24
CA THR A 157 19.24 0.54 6.17
C THR A 157 20.38 0.41 5.16
N PHE A 158 21.09 1.50 4.85
CA PHE A 158 21.99 1.55 3.70
C PHE A 158 23.44 1.89 4.04
N SER A 159 23.74 2.71 5.05
CA SER A 159 25.11 3.25 5.25
C SER A 159 26.18 2.16 5.42
N GLY A 160 25.81 1.03 6.02
CA GLY A 160 26.75 -0.09 6.22
C GLY A 160 27.18 -0.81 4.93
N ASN A 161 26.51 -0.60 3.80
CA ASN A 161 26.84 -1.31 2.56
C ASN A 161 26.68 -0.50 1.26
N HIS A 162 25.93 0.60 1.25
CA HIS A 162 25.56 1.33 0.04
C HIS A 162 25.71 2.83 0.24
N ASP A 163 26.31 3.50 -0.75
CA ASP A 163 26.26 4.96 -0.87
C ASP A 163 24.83 5.42 -1.09
N PHE A 164 24.47 6.56 -0.52
CA PHE A 164 23.19 7.17 -0.78
C PHE A 164 23.25 8.68 -0.68
N VAL A 165 22.33 9.33 -1.38
CA VAL A 165 22.07 10.76 -1.24
C VAL A 165 20.59 10.95 -1.03
N PHE A 166 20.22 11.86 -0.13
CA PHE A 166 18.83 12.28 0.00
C PHE A 166 18.65 13.79 0.01
N VAL A 167 17.51 14.21 -0.51
CA VAL A 167 17.13 15.63 -0.65
C VAL A 167 15.68 15.78 -0.22
N GLN A 168 15.39 16.79 0.59
CA GLN A 168 14.04 17.13 0.98
C GLN A 168 13.41 18.12 -0.01
N HIS A 169 12.18 17.84 -0.43
CA HIS A 169 11.36 18.75 -1.24
C HIS A 169 10.20 19.28 -0.41
N LEU A 170 9.96 20.60 -0.49
CA LEU A 170 8.92 21.32 0.25
C LEU A 170 7.85 21.97 -0.64
N GLU A 171 8.00 21.87 -1.97
CA GLU A 171 7.11 22.51 -2.94
C GLU A 171 5.70 21.87 -2.99
N ASP A 172 5.60 20.60 -2.64
CA ASP A 172 4.34 19.87 -2.62
C ASP A 172 3.61 19.99 -1.29
N LYS A 173 2.28 19.84 -1.33
CA LYS A 173 1.43 19.73 -0.12
C LYS A 173 1.85 18.58 0.81
N HIS A 174 2.55 17.59 0.27
CA HIS A 174 3.03 16.42 1.00
C HIS A 174 4.53 16.57 1.25
N PRO A 175 4.98 16.70 2.51
CA PRO A 175 6.41 16.71 2.81
C PRO A 175 7.01 15.38 2.38
N HIS A 176 8.05 15.44 1.54
CA HIS A 176 8.69 14.25 0.99
C HIS A 176 10.19 14.41 0.81
N VAL A 177 10.86 13.26 0.84
CA VAL A 177 12.31 13.13 0.70
C VAL A 177 12.58 12.18 -0.45
N HIS A 178 13.38 12.65 -1.39
CA HIS A 178 13.99 11.84 -2.43
C HIS A 178 15.24 11.19 -1.87
N LEU A 179 15.33 9.85 -1.94
CA LEU A 179 16.47 9.06 -1.52
C LEU A 179 16.96 8.24 -2.72
N THR A 180 18.18 8.49 -3.16
CA THR A 180 18.83 7.74 -4.23
C THR A 180 19.94 6.90 -3.63
N VAL A 181 19.85 5.58 -3.82
CA VAL A 181 20.80 4.60 -3.25
C VAL A 181 21.58 3.93 -4.37
N ARG A 182 22.90 3.84 -4.23
CA ARG A 182 23.75 3.11 -5.17
C ARG A 182 23.39 1.63 -5.16
N SER A 183 23.16 1.07 -6.35
CA SER A 183 22.73 -0.32 -6.51
C SER A 183 23.83 -1.27 -6.10
N LEU A 184 25.09 -1.02 -6.47
CA LEU A 184 26.23 -1.83 -6.06
C LEU A 184 26.64 -1.44 -4.63
N GLY A 185 26.68 -2.43 -3.74
CA GLY A 185 27.20 -2.24 -2.39
C GLY A 185 28.69 -2.57 -2.27
N TYR A 186 29.31 -2.18 -1.15
CA TYR A 186 30.72 -2.44 -0.87
C TYR A 186 31.04 -3.94 -0.79
N ASN A 187 30.05 -4.77 -0.43
CA ASN A 187 30.16 -6.22 -0.46
C ASN A 187 30.07 -6.85 -1.87
N GLY A 188 30.03 -6.04 -2.94
CA GLY A 188 29.90 -6.49 -4.33
C GLY A 188 28.50 -7.03 -4.69
N LYS A 189 27.54 -7.01 -3.77
CA LYS A 189 26.15 -7.43 -4.02
C LYS A 189 25.30 -6.22 -4.41
N ARG A 190 24.36 -6.46 -5.34
CA ARG A 190 23.42 -5.43 -5.77
C ARG A 190 22.18 -5.38 -4.90
N LEU A 191 21.72 -4.17 -4.61
CA LEU A 191 20.47 -3.88 -3.93
C LEU A 191 19.29 -4.35 -4.80
N ASN A 192 18.51 -5.30 -4.28
CA ASN A 192 17.36 -5.88 -4.99
C ASN A 192 16.11 -5.92 -4.11
N PRO A 193 15.53 -4.75 -3.80
CA PRO A 193 14.39 -4.66 -2.90
C PRO A 193 13.18 -5.36 -3.49
N ARG A 194 12.58 -6.22 -2.67
CA ARG A 194 11.33 -6.93 -2.92
C ARG A 194 10.20 -6.22 -2.17
N LYS A 195 8.97 -6.72 -2.37
CA LYS A 195 7.78 -6.13 -1.73
C LYS A 195 7.82 -6.21 -0.21
N ALA A 196 8.48 -7.22 0.34
CA ALA A 196 8.61 -7.42 1.77
C ALA A 196 9.58 -6.39 2.37
N ASP A 197 10.70 -6.12 1.71
CA ASP A 197 11.65 -5.06 2.11
C ASP A 197 10.99 -3.69 2.13
N LEU A 198 10.14 -3.38 1.13
CA LEU A 198 9.36 -2.15 1.13
C LEU A 198 8.40 -2.02 2.32
N GLN A 199 7.88 -3.14 2.85
CA GLN A 199 7.04 -3.09 4.05
C GLN A 199 7.89 -2.77 5.27
N VAL A 200 9.05 -3.43 5.41
CA VAL A 200 10.01 -3.18 6.49
C VAL A 200 10.46 -1.71 6.48
N TRP A 201 10.78 -1.15 5.32
CA TRP A 201 11.18 0.26 5.22
C TRP A 201 10.06 1.22 5.64
N ARG A 202 8.79 0.90 5.34
CA ARG A 202 7.65 1.71 5.83
C ARG A 202 7.51 1.62 7.34
N GLU A 203 7.59 0.41 7.90
CA GLU A 203 7.46 0.20 9.35
C GLU A 203 8.58 0.88 10.12
N ARG A 204 9.82 0.80 9.64
CA ARG A 204 10.96 1.54 10.18
C ARG A 204 10.78 3.04 10.08
N PHE A 205 10.41 3.54 8.90
CA PHE A 205 10.16 4.98 8.72
C PHE A 205 9.05 5.50 9.65
N ALA A 206 7.97 4.74 9.83
CA ALA A 206 6.93 5.06 10.80
C ALA A 206 7.45 5.02 12.25
N GLY A 207 8.35 4.09 12.58
CA GLY A 207 9.06 4.04 13.86
C GLY A 207 9.89 5.30 14.11
N GLU A 208 10.73 5.68 13.15
CA GLU A 208 11.58 6.88 13.23
C GLU A 208 10.76 8.18 13.38
N LEU A 209 9.63 8.27 12.68
CA LEU A 209 8.70 9.40 12.84
C LEU A 209 8.12 9.46 14.26
N ARG A 210 7.76 8.31 14.84
CA ARG A 210 7.22 8.25 16.22
C ARG A 210 8.24 8.64 17.27
N LEU A 211 9.51 8.28 17.08
CA LEU A 211 10.60 8.73 17.96
C LEU A 211 10.76 10.25 17.95
N ARG A 212 10.32 10.92 16.87
CA ARG A 212 10.33 12.38 16.70
C ARG A 212 8.98 13.03 17.01
N GLY A 213 8.09 12.32 17.71
CA GLY A 213 6.78 12.83 18.12
C GLY A 213 5.72 12.89 17.02
N ILE A 214 6.02 12.42 15.81
CA ILE A 214 5.03 12.33 14.73
C ILE A 214 4.26 11.01 14.87
N VAL A 215 2.95 11.11 15.10
CA VAL A 215 2.06 9.95 15.06
C VAL A 215 2.03 9.43 13.61
N ALA A 216 2.59 8.26 13.37
CA ALA A 216 2.62 7.63 12.04
C ALA A 216 2.46 6.11 12.15
N GLU A 217 1.89 5.50 11.12
CA GLU A 217 1.77 4.05 11.00
C GLU A 217 2.02 3.55 9.57
N ALA A 218 2.33 2.26 9.44
CA ALA A 218 2.67 1.62 8.18
C ALA A 218 1.85 0.35 7.94
N THR A 219 0.52 0.46 7.85
CA THR A 219 -0.33 -0.73 7.69
C THR A 219 -0.57 -1.11 6.23
N PRO A 220 -0.43 -2.41 5.88
CA PRO A 220 -0.82 -2.90 4.57
C PRO A 220 -2.30 -2.64 4.30
N ARG A 221 -2.64 -2.22 3.09
CA ARG A 221 -4.03 -1.91 2.71
C ARG A 221 -5.08 -2.97 3.16
N ARG A 222 -4.73 -4.25 3.05
CA ARG A 222 -5.62 -5.38 3.39
C ARG A 222 -6.02 -5.41 4.86
N THR A 223 -5.18 -4.92 5.77
CA THR A 223 -5.45 -4.94 7.21
C THR A 223 -6.41 -3.82 7.63
N ARG A 224 -6.60 -2.83 6.76
CA ARG A 224 -7.59 -1.74 6.89
C ARG A 224 -8.94 -2.04 6.21
N GLY A 225 -9.21 -3.29 5.85
CA GLY A 225 -10.47 -3.66 5.18
C GLY A 225 -10.55 -3.28 3.70
N ARG A 226 -9.51 -2.66 3.12
CA ARG A 226 -9.53 -2.17 1.74
C ARG A 226 -9.08 -3.25 0.76
N VAL A 227 -10.05 -3.92 0.14
CA VAL A 227 -9.81 -4.97 -0.86
C VAL A 227 -9.34 -4.40 -2.20
N ARG A 228 -10.00 -3.33 -2.66
CA ARG A 228 -9.78 -2.74 -3.98
C ARG A 228 -8.41 -2.07 -4.07
N LYS A 229 -7.74 -2.22 -5.22
CA LYS A 229 -6.53 -1.45 -5.53
C LYS A 229 -6.96 -0.04 -5.93
N ALA A 230 -6.14 0.96 -5.57
CA ALA A 230 -6.29 2.29 -6.13
C ALA A 230 -6.13 2.21 -7.65
N ASP A 231 -6.89 3.03 -8.37
CA ASP A 231 -6.76 3.12 -9.81
C ASP A 231 -5.40 3.71 -10.19
N ARG A 232 -4.90 3.30 -11.36
CA ARG A 232 -3.64 3.86 -11.88
C ARG A 232 -3.84 5.34 -12.21
N GLY A 233 -2.78 6.14 -12.02
CA GLY A 233 -2.82 7.58 -12.32
C GLY A 233 -3.34 7.89 -13.73
N THR A 234 -2.95 7.10 -14.73
CA THR A 234 -3.44 7.24 -16.12
C THR A 234 -4.95 7.03 -16.24
N VAL A 235 -5.52 6.06 -15.52
CA VAL A 235 -6.96 5.78 -15.52
C VAL A 235 -7.71 6.94 -14.86
N LEU A 236 -7.19 7.46 -13.74
CA LEU A 236 -7.75 8.63 -13.07
C LEU A 236 -7.67 9.88 -13.96
N ALA A 237 -6.56 10.09 -14.66
CA ALA A 237 -6.38 11.22 -15.57
C ALA A 237 -7.36 11.18 -16.76
N LEU A 238 -7.60 9.98 -17.34
CA LEU A 238 -8.60 9.82 -18.40
C LEU A 238 -10.01 10.13 -17.89
N ARG A 239 -10.40 9.61 -16.72
CA ARG A 239 -11.71 9.90 -16.11
C ARG A 239 -11.89 11.38 -15.78
N LYS A 240 -10.84 12.06 -15.30
CA LYS A 240 -10.85 13.52 -15.07
C LYS A 240 -11.07 14.32 -16.35
N ARG A 241 -10.71 13.76 -17.51
CA ARG A 241 -10.98 14.34 -18.84
C ARG A 241 -12.30 13.82 -19.43
N GLU A 242 -13.13 13.15 -18.62
CA GLU A 242 -14.40 12.54 -19.05
C GLU A 242 -14.26 11.47 -20.14
N ILE A 243 -13.05 10.96 -20.37
CA ILE A 243 -12.77 9.88 -21.33
C ILE A 243 -12.92 8.55 -20.60
N THR A 244 -13.82 7.69 -21.09
CA THR A 244 -13.99 6.34 -20.54
C THR A 244 -12.78 5.46 -20.87
N PRO A 245 -12.01 4.98 -19.87
CA PRO A 245 -10.85 4.14 -20.10
C PRO A 245 -11.25 2.79 -20.72
N TYR A 246 -10.40 2.24 -21.60
CA TYR A 246 -10.59 0.91 -22.19
C TYR A 246 -10.85 -0.19 -21.15
N VAL A 247 -10.13 -0.13 -20.01
CA VAL A 247 -10.29 -1.08 -18.90
C VAL A 247 -11.66 -1.01 -18.22
N ASP A 248 -12.31 0.16 -18.23
CA ASP A 248 -13.64 0.35 -17.66
C ASP A 248 -14.70 -0.20 -18.61
N ARG A 249 -14.57 0.11 -19.91
CA ARG A 249 -15.42 -0.45 -20.97
C ARG A 249 -15.38 -1.97 -20.98
N ARG A 250 -14.18 -2.56 -20.99
CA ARG A 250 -13.99 -4.02 -20.95
C ARG A 250 -14.60 -4.67 -19.72
N ALA A 251 -14.43 -4.06 -18.54
CA ALA A 251 -15.00 -4.59 -17.31
C ALA A 251 -16.54 -4.58 -17.34
N ARG A 252 -17.17 -3.56 -17.94
CA ARG A 252 -18.63 -3.50 -18.13
C ARG A 252 -19.11 -4.55 -19.13
N GLU A 253 -18.45 -4.67 -20.27
CA GLU A 253 -18.76 -5.69 -21.30
C GLU A 253 -18.67 -7.11 -20.72
N GLU A 254 -17.62 -7.39 -19.95
CA GLU A 254 -17.43 -8.70 -19.32
C GLU A 254 -18.55 -9.04 -18.33
N VAL A 255 -18.94 -8.08 -17.48
CA VAL A 255 -20.03 -8.28 -16.52
C VAL A 255 -21.38 -8.46 -17.23
N LEU A 256 -21.65 -7.71 -18.30
CA LEU A 256 -22.88 -7.87 -19.09
C LEU A 256 -22.94 -9.25 -19.77
N ARG A 257 -21.80 -9.73 -20.27
CA ARG A 257 -21.70 -11.07 -20.85
C ARG A 257 -21.98 -12.15 -19.80
N GLU A 258 -21.34 -12.07 -18.63
CA GLU A 258 -21.57 -13.02 -17.53
C GLU A 258 -23.03 -13.01 -17.04
N ALA A 259 -23.68 -11.84 -17.03
CA ALA A 259 -25.09 -11.72 -16.67
C ALA A 259 -26.01 -12.41 -17.70
N ARG A 260 -25.69 -12.33 -18.99
CA ARG A 260 -26.43 -13.01 -20.07
C ARG A 260 -26.23 -14.52 -20.04
N GLU A 261 -25.00 -14.97 -19.78
CA GLU A 261 -24.61 -16.37 -19.78
C GLU A 261 -24.94 -17.10 -18.47
N GLY A 262 -25.33 -16.37 -17.41
CA GLY A 262 -25.56 -16.94 -16.08
C GLY A 262 -24.27 -17.39 -15.36
N THR A 263 -23.09 -17.07 -15.90
CA THR A 263 -21.76 -17.47 -15.38
C THR A 263 -21.26 -16.55 -14.26
N GLY A 264 -22.18 -16.24 -13.34
CA GLY A 264 -22.02 -15.24 -12.30
C GLY A 264 -21.33 -15.71 -11.02
N GLU A 265 -20.63 -16.84 -11.01
CA GLU A 265 -19.98 -17.32 -9.80
C GLU A 265 -18.75 -16.48 -9.39
N ASP A 266 -18.45 -16.47 -8.10
CA ASP A 266 -17.24 -15.86 -7.55
C ASP A 266 -16.00 -16.61 -8.05
N ARG A 267 -15.06 -15.86 -8.62
CA ARG A 267 -13.80 -16.44 -9.12
C ARG A 267 -12.97 -16.95 -7.93
N PRO A 268 -12.06 -17.93 -8.12
CA PRO A 268 -11.26 -18.49 -7.02
C PRO A 268 -10.51 -17.43 -6.20
N TRP A 269 -9.97 -16.40 -6.84
CA TRP A 269 -9.29 -15.31 -6.12
C TRP A 269 -10.24 -14.38 -5.37
N GLU A 270 -11.51 -14.26 -5.77
CA GLU A 270 -12.52 -13.49 -5.05
C GLU A 270 -12.88 -14.20 -3.73
N LYS A 271 -13.03 -15.53 -3.78
CA LYS A 271 -13.18 -16.38 -2.59
C LYS A 271 -11.96 -16.28 -1.67
N GLN A 272 -10.74 -16.34 -2.20
CA GLN A 272 -9.52 -16.17 -1.40
C GLN A 272 -9.41 -14.78 -0.76
N ILE A 273 -9.78 -13.72 -1.50
CA ILE A 273 -9.82 -12.35 -0.98
C ILE A 273 -10.81 -12.25 0.17
N ARG A 274 -12.01 -12.84 0.00
CA ARG A 274 -13.06 -12.89 1.01
C ARG A 274 -12.59 -13.59 2.27
N GLY A 275 -12.15 -14.85 2.17
CA GLY A 275 -11.67 -15.62 3.31
C GLY A 275 -10.52 -14.94 4.04
N ARG A 276 -9.60 -14.27 3.30
CA ARG A 276 -8.53 -13.50 3.94
C ARG A 276 -9.03 -12.29 4.71
N GLN A 277 -10.00 -11.55 4.17
CA GLN A 277 -10.57 -10.40 4.88
C GLN A 277 -11.38 -10.84 6.10
N GLU A 278 -12.12 -11.94 5.99
CA GLU A 278 -12.85 -12.53 7.12
C GLU A 278 -11.88 -12.95 8.23
N ALA A 279 -10.77 -13.61 7.89
CA ALA A 279 -9.73 -13.95 8.84
C ALA A 279 -9.11 -12.72 9.53
N ILE A 280 -8.88 -11.64 8.79
CA ILE A 280 -8.38 -10.36 9.34
C ILE A 280 -9.40 -9.76 10.32
N ARG A 281 -10.67 -9.69 9.93
CA ARG A 281 -11.75 -9.16 10.78
C ARG A 281 -11.91 -10.00 12.05
N ARG A 282 -11.91 -11.33 11.91
CA ARG A 282 -11.95 -12.26 13.04
C ARG A 282 -10.79 -12.00 13.99
N ARG A 283 -9.57 -11.80 13.49
CA ARG A 283 -8.44 -11.50 14.37
C ARG A 283 -8.57 -10.20 15.16
N TYR A 284 -9.08 -9.13 14.56
CA TYR A 284 -9.37 -7.93 15.35
C TYR A 284 -10.39 -8.19 16.46
N LEU A 285 -11.42 -8.98 16.20
CA LEU A 285 -12.43 -9.34 17.21
C LEU A 285 -11.86 -10.23 18.32
N ASP A 286 -10.95 -11.15 17.98
CA ASP A 286 -10.23 -11.96 18.96
C ASP A 286 -9.42 -11.06 19.92
N TYR A 287 -8.72 -10.04 19.40
CA TYR A 287 -7.99 -9.08 20.25
C TYR A 287 -8.90 -8.19 21.09
N ALA A 288 -10.03 -7.75 20.55
CA ALA A 288 -11.02 -7.04 21.35
C ALA A 288 -11.51 -7.90 22.53
N SER A 289 -11.73 -9.19 22.27
CA SER A 289 -12.15 -10.15 23.31
C SER A 289 -11.05 -10.41 24.32
N GLU A 290 -9.78 -10.45 23.90
CA GLU A 290 -8.63 -10.59 24.80
C GLU A 290 -8.44 -9.37 25.70
N LEU A 291 -8.54 -8.16 25.15
CA LEU A 291 -8.47 -6.90 25.90
C LEU A 291 -9.62 -6.77 26.92
N GLU A 292 -10.80 -7.30 26.60
CA GLU A 292 -11.92 -7.33 27.55
C GLU A 292 -11.69 -8.27 28.75
N ARG A 293 -10.83 -9.29 28.61
CA ARG A 293 -10.51 -10.21 29.70
C ARG A 293 -9.49 -9.66 30.70
N SER A 294 -8.73 -8.62 30.35
CA SER A 294 -7.70 -8.06 31.24
C SER A 294 -8.30 -7.29 32.43
N GLY A 295 -9.59 -6.92 32.35
CA GLY A 295 -10.32 -6.19 33.40
C GLY A 295 -9.91 -4.71 33.55
N GLN A 296 -9.00 -4.20 32.72
CA GLN A 296 -8.51 -2.82 32.81
C GLN A 296 -9.39 -1.85 32.02
N ALA A 297 -9.79 -0.73 32.63
CA ALA A 297 -10.57 0.32 31.97
C ALA A 297 -10.01 0.80 30.59
N PRO A 298 -8.70 1.06 30.43
CA PRO A 298 -8.16 1.45 29.12
C PRO A 298 -8.23 0.33 28.08
N ASP A 299 -8.18 -0.94 28.50
CA ASP A 299 -8.25 -2.10 27.60
C ASP A 299 -9.67 -2.31 27.09
N HIS A 300 -10.67 -2.15 27.96
CA HIS A 300 -12.08 -2.12 27.56
C HIS A 300 -12.38 -0.97 26.58
N ALA A 301 -11.78 0.21 26.79
CA ALA A 301 -11.93 1.32 25.86
C ALA A 301 -11.35 0.97 24.48
N LEU A 302 -10.15 0.40 24.43
CA LEU A 302 -9.51 -0.03 23.18
C LEU A 302 -10.30 -1.15 22.49
N ALA A 303 -10.84 -2.12 23.25
CA ALA A 303 -11.67 -3.18 22.70
C ALA A 303 -12.94 -2.64 22.01
N ARG A 304 -13.64 -1.68 22.63
CA ARG A 304 -14.79 -0.99 22.00
C ARG A 304 -14.39 -0.31 20.70
N GLN A 305 -13.28 0.41 20.71
CA GLN A 305 -12.76 1.09 19.53
C GLN A 305 -12.40 0.10 18.41
N ILE A 306 -11.79 -1.05 18.72
CA ILE A 306 -11.49 -2.10 17.74
C ILE A 306 -12.77 -2.65 17.10
N ARG A 307 -13.80 -2.94 17.91
CA ARG A 307 -15.09 -3.42 17.40
C ARG A 307 -15.73 -2.39 16.46
N GLU A 308 -15.69 -1.11 16.82
CA GLU A 308 -16.16 -0.01 15.98
C GLU A 308 -15.37 0.08 14.66
N PHE A 309 -14.05 -0.04 14.72
CA PHE A 309 -13.18 -0.07 13.55
C PHE A 309 -13.55 -1.21 12.59
N VAL A 310 -13.80 -2.42 13.10
CA VAL A 310 -14.22 -3.57 12.30
C VAL A 310 -15.59 -3.33 11.66
N ARG A 311 -16.55 -2.76 12.41
CA ARG A 311 -17.88 -2.39 11.88
C ARG A 311 -17.79 -1.34 10.76
N GLY A 312 -16.86 -0.39 10.89
CA GLY A 312 -16.61 0.65 9.89
C GLY A 312 -15.79 0.20 8.67
N MET A 313 -15.37 -1.06 8.58
CA MET A 313 -14.61 -1.54 7.44
C MET A 313 -15.48 -1.62 6.16
N PRO A 314 -14.95 -1.23 4.99
CA PRO A 314 -15.67 -1.38 3.72
C PRO A 314 -16.09 -2.82 3.45
N ALA A 315 -17.18 -3.01 2.71
CA ALA A 315 -17.62 -4.33 2.25
C ALA A 315 -16.49 -5.06 1.50
N ILE A 316 -16.46 -6.40 1.64
CA ILE A 316 -15.46 -7.28 1.02
C ILE A 316 -15.82 -7.49 -0.46
N GLU A 317 -15.91 -6.41 -1.21
CA GLU A 317 -16.38 -6.40 -2.59
C GLU A 317 -15.25 -6.03 -3.54
N THR A 318 -15.07 -6.86 -4.58
CA THR A 318 -14.17 -6.54 -5.68
C THR A 318 -14.78 -5.47 -6.59
N ARG A 319 -14.00 -4.99 -7.55
CA ARG A 319 -14.50 -4.08 -8.59
C ARG A 319 -15.60 -4.73 -9.44
N ARG A 320 -15.52 -6.04 -9.67
CA ARG A 320 -16.53 -6.83 -10.39
C ARG A 320 -17.85 -6.88 -9.61
N HIS A 321 -17.80 -7.13 -8.30
CA HIS A 321 -18.99 -7.08 -7.44
C HIS A 321 -19.68 -5.73 -7.48
N ALA A 322 -18.91 -4.64 -7.41
CA ALA A 322 -19.45 -3.28 -7.49
C ALA A 322 -20.15 -3.01 -8.83
N LEU A 323 -19.50 -3.36 -9.95
CA LEU A 323 -20.06 -3.19 -11.29
C LEU A 323 -21.32 -4.04 -11.51
N ARG A 324 -21.35 -5.26 -10.96
CA ARG A 324 -22.55 -6.11 -11.00
C ARG A 324 -23.72 -5.48 -10.26
N LYS A 325 -23.46 -4.93 -9.08
CA LYS A 325 -24.48 -4.23 -8.28
C LYS A 325 -25.00 -2.99 -9.01
N GLU A 326 -24.11 -2.15 -9.54
CA GLU A 326 -24.46 -0.96 -10.33
C GLU A 326 -25.33 -1.30 -11.55
N LEU A 327 -24.97 -2.36 -12.30
CA LEU A 327 -25.73 -2.80 -13.47
C LEU A 327 -27.09 -3.42 -13.09
N ALA A 328 -27.16 -4.15 -11.98
CA ALA A 328 -28.41 -4.70 -11.47
C ALA A 328 -29.36 -3.58 -11.01
N GLU A 329 -28.85 -2.60 -10.26
CA GLU A 329 -29.60 -1.41 -9.82
C GLU A 329 -30.10 -0.59 -11.02
N PHE A 330 -29.28 -0.43 -12.07
CA PHE A 330 -29.68 0.25 -13.30
C PHE A 330 -30.78 -0.52 -14.05
N ALA A 331 -30.66 -1.85 -14.16
CA ALA A 331 -31.69 -2.70 -14.77
C ALA A 331 -33.01 -2.67 -13.98
N GLU A 332 -32.95 -2.62 -12.65
CA GLU A 332 -34.12 -2.45 -11.79
C GLU A 332 -34.75 -1.06 -11.89
N SER A 333 -33.95 0.00 -11.97
CA SER A 333 -34.46 1.35 -12.23
C SER A 333 -35.20 1.39 -13.56
N ARG A 334 -34.57 0.91 -14.64
CA ARG A 334 -35.21 0.84 -15.97
C ARG A 334 -36.49 0.05 -15.97
N ARG A 335 -36.54 -1.10 -15.29
CA ARG A 335 -37.79 -1.88 -15.14
C ARG A 335 -38.87 -1.12 -14.39
N ARG A 336 -38.51 -0.38 -13.33
CA ARG A 336 -39.44 0.47 -12.58
C ARG A 336 -39.94 1.66 -13.41
N ASP A 337 -39.06 2.30 -14.17
CA ASP A 337 -39.43 3.42 -15.04
C ASP A 337 -40.37 2.95 -16.15
N MET A 338 -40.07 1.82 -16.80
CA MET A 338 -40.98 1.21 -17.78
C MET A 338 -42.32 0.81 -17.17
N ALA A 339 -42.35 0.24 -15.95
CA ALA A 339 -43.61 -0.09 -15.28
C ALA A 339 -44.45 1.15 -14.96
N ARG A 340 -43.80 2.26 -14.59
CA ARG A 340 -44.45 3.56 -14.34
C ARG A 340 -44.93 4.25 -15.62
N GLU A 341 -44.30 4.01 -16.77
CA GLU A 341 -44.79 4.49 -18.08
C GLU A 341 -45.98 3.67 -18.60
N ILE A 342 -46.07 2.38 -18.24
CA ILE A 342 -47.19 1.50 -18.63
C ILE A 342 -48.46 1.78 -17.79
N GLU A 343 -48.32 2.22 -16.54
CA GLU A 343 -49.45 2.52 -15.64
C GLU A 343 -50.42 3.61 -16.12
N PRO A 344 -49.97 4.77 -16.65
CA PRO A 344 -50.87 5.78 -17.21
C PRO A 344 -51.42 5.40 -18.60
N ALA A 345 -50.71 4.57 -19.39
CA ALA A 345 -51.20 4.07 -20.68
C ALA A 345 -52.41 3.12 -20.50
N ARG A 346 -52.36 2.22 -19.51
CA ARG A 346 -53.49 1.33 -19.19
C ARG A 346 -54.70 2.06 -18.61
N ARG A 347 -54.50 3.17 -17.88
CA ARG A 347 -55.62 3.99 -17.38
C ARG A 347 -56.30 4.80 -18.50
N ALA A 348 -55.52 5.29 -19.47
CA ALA A 348 -56.07 6.02 -20.62
C ALA A 348 -56.86 5.13 -21.60
N ASP A 349 -56.50 3.85 -21.71
CA ASP A 349 -57.23 2.89 -22.55
C ASP A 349 -58.56 2.44 -21.90
N VAL A 350 -58.60 2.26 -20.58
CA VAL A 350 -59.85 1.92 -19.85
C VAL A 350 -60.86 3.09 -19.86
N GLU A 351 -60.39 4.33 -19.80
CA GLU A 351 -61.27 5.51 -19.82
C GLU A 351 -61.86 5.82 -21.22
N LYS A 352 -61.25 5.28 -22.29
CA LYS A 352 -61.79 5.35 -23.65
C LYS A 352 -62.86 4.30 -23.93
N ASP A 353 -62.75 3.11 -23.33
CA ASP A 353 -63.76 2.04 -23.47
C ASP A 353 -65.05 2.34 -22.68
N GLU A 354 -65.00 3.12 -21.60
CA GLU A 354 -66.21 3.52 -20.86
C GLU A 354 -66.97 4.70 -21.48
N LYS A 355 -66.34 5.53 -22.32
CA LYS A 355 -66.99 6.64 -23.04
C LYS A 355 -67.50 6.25 -24.44
N GLY A 356 -67.27 5.01 -24.86
CA GLY A 356 -67.68 4.46 -26.16
C GLY A 356 -68.92 3.55 -26.11
N LYS A 357 -69.64 3.46 -24.99
CA LYS A 357 -70.88 2.69 -24.86
C LYS A 357 -72.12 3.58 -24.73
#